data_AF-A0A9X4LDI4-F1
#
_entry.id   AF-A0A9X4LDI4-F1
#
_cell.length_a   1.000
_cell.length_b   1.000
_cell.length_c   1.000
_cell.angle_alpha   90.00
_cell.angle_beta   90.00
_cell.angle_gamma   90.00
#
_symmetry.space_group_name_H-M   'P 1'
#
loop_
_entity.id
_entity.type
_entity.pdbx_description
1 polymer ?
#
loop_
_entity_poly.entity_id
_entity_poly.type
_entity_poly.pdbx_seq_one_letter_code
_entity_poly.pdbx_strand_id
1 'polypeptide(L)' 'MTINFEFTFSVFDKTSQEISDLCDIPNDQRIRKTIQIMKMENISDTDFEFLKLYDFYFADKLYINF' A
#
# COMPACT_ATOMS: atom_id res chain seq x y z
N MET A 1 -5.44 -16.50 -17.45
CA MET A 1 -5.38 -15.04 -17.55
C MET A 1 -4.14 -14.61 -16.78
N THR A 2 -3.08 -14.22 -17.48
CA THR A 2 -1.86 -13.73 -16.82
C THR A 2 -2.19 -12.33 -16.33
N ILE A 3 -2.43 -12.19 -15.02
CA ILE A 3 -2.60 -10.87 -14.41
C ILE A 3 -1.19 -10.30 -14.39
N ASN A 4 -0.84 -9.52 -15.41
CA ASN A 4 0.32 -8.65 -15.35
C ASN A 4 -0.01 -7.62 -14.26
N PHE A 5 0.51 -7.82 -13.05
CA PHE A 5 0.60 -6.74 -12.08
C PHE A 5 1.61 -5.75 -12.67
N GLU A 6 1.13 -4.88 -13.55
CA GLU A 6 1.90 -3.72 -13.98
C GLU A 6 2.10 -2.87 -12.74
N PHE A 7 3.33 -2.82 -12.25
CA PHE A 7 3.74 -1.90 -11.20
C PHE A 7 3.42 -0.48 -11.68
N THR A 8 2.50 0.20 -11.01
CA THR A 8 1.99 1.48 -11.51
C THR A 8 2.78 2.67 -10.97
N PHE A 9 3.41 2.55 -9.79
CA PHE A 9 4.22 3.61 -9.19
C PHE A 9 5.20 3.13 -8.11
N SER A 10 6.24 3.94 -7.88
CA SER A 10 7.09 3.86 -6.68
C SER A 10 6.35 4.48 -5.49
N VAL A 11 6.33 3.77 -4.36
CA VAL A 11 5.68 4.20 -3.13
C VAL A 11 6.58 5.19 -2.38
N PHE A 12 7.91 5.03 -2.47
CA PHE A 12 8.86 5.89 -1.76
C PHE A 12 8.93 7.31 -2.34
N ASP A 13 8.61 7.48 -3.62
CA ASP A 13 8.56 8.76 -4.31
C ASP A 13 7.19 9.48 -4.21
N LYS A 14 6.24 8.88 -3.48
CA LYS A 14 4.88 9.38 -3.34
C LYS A 14 4.61 9.88 -1.92
N THR A 15 3.80 10.93 -1.82
CA THR A 15 3.26 11.40 -0.55
C THR A 15 2.18 10.44 -0.05
N SER A 16 1.90 10.48 1.27
CA SER A 16 0.81 9.67 1.84
C SER A 16 -0.55 9.99 1.23
N GLN A 17 -0.77 11.24 0.79
CA GLN A 17 -1.99 11.64 0.09
C GLN A 17 -2.06 11.00 -1.31
N GLU A 18 -0.99 11.07 -2.10
CA GLU A 18 -0.98 10.42 -3.42
C GLU A 18 -1.19 8.91 -3.32
N ILE A 19 -0.60 8.24 -2.31
CA ILE A 19 -0.81 6.81 -2.08
C ILE A 19 -2.25 6.53 -1.67
N SER A 20 -2.84 7.37 -0.82
CA SER A 20 -4.25 7.27 -0.43
C SER A 20 -5.17 7.36 -1.64
N ASP A 21 -4.92 8.32 -2.54
CA ASP A 21 -5.73 8.53 -3.74
C ASP A 21 -5.53 7.41 -4.78
N LEU A 22 -4.29 6.94 -4.97
CA LEU A 22 -3.95 5.88 -5.93
C LEU A 22 -4.46 4.50 -5.50
N CYS A 23 -4.44 4.22 -4.20
CA CYS A 23 -4.84 2.92 -3.65
C CYS A 23 -6.28 2.88 -3.10
N ASP A 24 -7.00 4.01 -3.12
CA ASP A 24 -8.33 4.16 -2.51
C ASP A 24 -8.37 3.70 -1.02
N ILE A 25 -7.38 4.14 -0.25
CA ILE A 25 -7.24 3.83 1.19
C ILE A 25 -7.24 5.12 2.02
N PRO A 26 -7.62 5.09 3.32
CA PRO A 26 -7.57 6.27 4.16
C PRO A 26 -6.16 6.88 4.28
N ASN A 27 -6.05 8.20 4.05
CA ASN A 27 -4.81 8.95 4.31
C ASN A 27 -4.57 9.11 5.81
N ASP A 28 -4.00 8.08 6.42
CA ASP A 28 -3.68 8.10 7.85
C ASP A 28 -2.27 7.54 8.16
N GLN A 29 -1.97 7.44 9.45
CA GLN A 29 -0.68 6.97 9.95
C GLN A 29 -0.27 5.57 9.46
N ARG A 30 -1.23 4.73 9.02
CA ARG A 30 -0.96 3.37 8.53
C ARG A 30 -0.11 3.39 7.28
N ILE A 31 -0.37 4.31 6.34
CA ILE A 31 0.43 4.46 5.12
C ILE A 31 1.90 4.71 5.50
N ARG A 32 2.14 5.64 6.43
CA ARG A 32 3.50 5.97 6.88
C ARG A 32 4.18 4.78 7.59
N LYS A 33 3.44 4.04 8.41
CA LYS A 33 3.96 2.85 9.10
C LYS A 33 4.33 1.74 8.11
N THR A 34 3.50 1.49 7.10
CA THR A 34 3.80 0.50 6.04
C THR A 34 5.07 0.88 5.29
N ILE A 35 5.21 2.15 4.87
CA ILE A 35 6.42 2.64 4.18
C ILE A 35 7.66 2.49 5.08
N GLN A 36 7.54 2.77 6.38
CA GLN A 36 8.64 2.58 7.32
C GLN A 36 9.06 1.11 7.41
N ILE A 37 8.11 0.19 7.52
CA ILE A 37 8.37 -1.26 7.53
C ILE A 37 9.07 -1.67 6.23
N MET A 38 8.59 -1.20 5.08
CA MET A 38 9.22 -1.51 3.79
C MET A 38 10.69 -1.07 3.76
N LYS A 39 11.00 0.14 4.24
CA LYS A 39 12.37 0.65 4.27
C LYS A 39 13.25 -0.11 5.27
N MET A 40 12.73 -0.44 6.45
CA MET A 40 13.48 -1.14 7.49
C MET A 40 13.81 -2.58 7.09
N GLU A 41 12.87 -3.27 6.45
CA GLU A 41 13.00 -4.67 6.04
C GLU A 41 13.56 -4.82 4.61
N ASN A 42 13.97 -3.71 3.97
CA ASN A 42 14.48 -3.67 2.59
C ASN A 42 13.53 -4.33 1.56
N ILE A 43 12.22 -4.09 1.73
CA ILE A 43 11.17 -4.58 0.84
C ILE A 43 11.14 -3.72 -0.43
N SER A 44 10.87 -4.37 -1.55
CA SER A 44 10.81 -3.72 -2.86
C SER A 44 9.83 -2.54 -2.88
N ASP A 45 10.31 -1.41 -3.40
CA ASP A 45 9.54 -0.18 -3.57
C ASP A 45 8.51 -0.31 -4.69
N THR A 46 7.41 -0.98 -4.39
CA THR A 46 6.32 -1.24 -5.33
C THR A 46 4.97 -1.05 -4.63
N ASP A 47 4.00 -0.56 -5.36
CA ASP A 47 2.58 -0.52 -4.97
C ASP A 47 2.06 -1.87 -4.50
N PHE A 48 2.45 -2.95 -5.19
CA PHE A 48 2.06 -4.32 -4.85
C PHE A 48 2.52 -4.76 -3.46
N GLU A 49 3.82 -4.65 -3.16
CA GLU A 49 4.33 -5.03 -1.82
C GLU A 49 3.79 -4.10 -0.74
N PHE A 50 3.59 -2.81 -1.04
CA PHE A 50 2.94 -1.89 -0.13
C PHE A 50 1.51 -2.34 0.21
N LEU A 51 0.66 -2.62 -0.79
CA LEU A 51 -0.72 -3.03 -0.57
C LEU A 51 -0.79 -4.34 0.23
N LYS A 52 0.05 -5.31 -0.12
CA LYS A 52 0.15 -6.59 0.59
C LYS A 52 0.49 -6.41 2.08
N LEU A 53 1.45 -5.52 2.40
CA LEU A 53 1.79 -5.22 3.79
C LEU A 53 0.71 -4.40 4.48
N TYR A 54 0.16 -3.38 3.79
CA TYR A 54 -0.90 -2.54 4.30
C TYR A 54 -2.10 -3.40 4.69
N ASP A 55 -2.50 -4.33 3.83
CA ASP A 55 -3.59 -5.27 4.10
C ASP A 55 -3.23 -6.24 5.23
N PHE A 56 -2.03 -6.80 5.22
CA PHE A 56 -1.59 -7.73 6.27
C PHE A 56 -1.65 -7.12 7.68
N TYR A 57 -1.21 -5.86 7.82
CA TYR A 57 -1.15 -5.19 9.12
C TYR A 57 -2.43 -4.43 9.48
N PHE A 58 -3.19 -3.97 8.49
CA PHE A 58 -4.21 -2.94 8.70
C PHE A 58 -5.50 -3.12 7.92
N ALA A 59 -5.66 -4.18 7.13
CA ALA A 59 -6.99 -4.55 6.67
C ALA A 59 -7.78 -5.04 7.87
N ASP A 60 -8.46 -4.11 8.55
CA ASP A 60 -9.65 -4.43 9.32
C ASP A 60 -10.57 -5.19 8.36
N LYS A 61 -10.82 -6.47 8.67
CA LYS A 61 -11.69 -7.36 7.91
C LYS A 61 -12.93 -6.59 7.42
N LEU A 62 -13.00 -6.39 6.11
CA LEU A 62 -14.18 -6.13 5.28
C LEU A 62 -15.30 -5.32 5.96
N TYR A 63 -15.34 -4.01 5.72
CA TYR A 63 -16.64 -3.36 5.51
C TYR A 63 -17.11 -3.65 4.08
N ILE A 64 -17.47 -4.91 3.80
CA ILE A 64 -18.47 -5.19 2.76
C ILE A 64 -19.81 -4.88 3.42
N ASN A 65 -20.36 -3.69 3.17
CA ASN A 65 -21.80 -3.51 3.26
C ASN A 65 -22.40 -4.03 1.94
N PHE A 66 -23.13 -5.14 2.05
CA PHE A 66 -24.04 -5.62 1.01
C PHE A 66 -25.22 -4.66 0.81
#